data_AF-A0A1J5PA86-F1
#
_entry.id   AF-A0A1J5PA86-F1
#
_cell.length_a   1.000
_cell.length_b   1.000
_cell.length_c   1.000
_cell.angle_alpha   90.00
_cell.angle_beta   90.00
_cell.angle_gamma   90.00
#
_symmetry.space_group_name_H-M   'P 1'
#
loop_
_entity.id
_entity.type
_entity.pdbx_description
1 polymer ?
#
loop_
_entity_poly.entity_id
_entity_poly.type
_entity_poly.pdbx_seq_one_letter_code
_entity_poly.pdbx_strand_id
1 'polypeptide(L)' 'MGAGLIIRGLRAVADFEYEYQMVGMNRALDSSVETVFLMAEARHQAIASKLVKEIARLGGDVTKFVTPAVREALLARFA' A
#
# COMPACT_ATOMS: atom_id res chain seq x y z
N MET A 1 -1.12 20.99 -7.55
CA MET A 1 -0.02 20.18 -8.10
C MET A 1 -0.55 19.56 -9.39
N GLY A 2 -0.19 20.06 -10.57
CA GLY A 2 -0.68 19.56 -11.86
C GLY A 2 -0.02 18.24 -12.26
N ALA A 3 -0.19 17.21 -11.42
CA ALA A 3 0.42 15.90 -11.63
C ALA A 3 -0.37 15.11 -12.68
N GLY A 4 0.30 14.69 -13.75
CA GLY A 4 -0.29 13.86 -14.81
C GLY A 4 -0.07 12.36 -14.62
N LEU A 5 0.50 11.92 -13.49
CA LEU A 5 0.82 10.51 -13.26
C LEU A 5 0.42 10.03 -11.86
N ILE A 6 -0.13 8.82 -11.80
CA ILE A 6 -0.38 8.04 -10.59
C ILE A 6 0.54 6.81 -10.61
N ILE A 7 1.38 6.65 -9.59
CA ILE A 7 2.23 5.47 -9.44
C ILE A 7 1.57 4.52 -8.44
N ARG A 8 1.39 3.25 -8.84
CA ARG A 8 0.80 2.20 -8.01
C ARG A 8 1.73 0.99 -7.93
N GLY A 9 1.78 0.37 -6.76
CA GLY A 9 2.52 -0.88 -6.55
C GLY A 9 1.61 -2.08 -6.74
N LEU A 10 2.07 -3.12 -7.44
CA LEU A 10 1.39 -4.40 -7.55
C LEU A 10 2.25 -5.48 -6.87
N ARG A 11 1.65 -6.29 -5.98
CA ARG A 11 2.37 -7.37 -5.28
C ARG A 11 2.03 -8.74 -5.86
N ALA A 12 0.77 -8.93 -6.26
CA ALA A 12 0.27 -10.19 -6.81
C ALA A 12 -0.83 -9.92 -7.83
N VAL A 13 -1.22 -10.98 -8.57
CA VAL A 13 -2.32 -10.93 -9.55
C VAL A 13 -3.62 -10.41 -8.92
N ALA A 14 -3.88 -10.71 -7.65
CA ALA A 14 -5.07 -10.24 -6.94
C ALA A 14 -5.12 -8.71 -6.76
N ASP A 15 -3.97 -8.02 -6.66
CA ASP A 15 -3.96 -6.55 -6.62
C ASP A 15 -4.36 -5.96 -8.00
N PHE A 16 -4.07 -6.68 -9.10
CA PHE A 16 -4.28 -6.17 -10.45
C PHE A 16 -5.76 -5.95 -10.78
N GLU A 17 -6.66 -6.88 -10.42
CA GLU A 17 -8.08 -6.74 -10.73
C GLU A 17 -8.69 -5.48 -10.12
N TYR A 18 -8.39 -5.23 -8.84
CA TYR A 18 -8.85 -4.03 -8.14
C TYR A 18 -8.27 -2.75 -8.76
N GLU A 19 -6.96 -2.74 -9.01
CA GLU A 19 -6.29 -1.57 -9.60
C GLU A 19 -6.76 -1.30 -11.03
N TYR A 20 -7.03 -2.34 -11.83
CA TYR A 20 -7.52 -2.21 -13.20
C TYR A 20 -8.89 -1.51 -13.25
N GLN A 21 -9.80 -1.85 -12.33
CA GLN A 21 -11.08 -1.16 -12.21
C GLN A 21 -10.88 0.33 -11.87
N MET A 22 -9.96 0.65 -10.96
CA MET A 22 -9.65 2.04 -10.62
C MET A 22 -9.06 2.82 -11.80
N VAL A 23 -8.21 2.22 -12.62
CA VAL A 23 -7.66 2.86 -13.82
C VAL A 23 -8.79 3.26 -14.78
N GLY A 24 -9.75 2.36 -15.00
CA GLY A 24 -10.93 2.66 -15.83
C GLY A 24 -11.72 3.86 -15.29
N MET A 25 -11.96 3.90 -13.98
CA MET A 25 -12.65 5.01 -13.32
C MET A 25 -11.87 6.32 -13.40
N ASN A 26 -10.57 6.30 -13.12
CA ASN A 26 -9.72 7.50 -13.18
C ASN A 26 -9.67 8.06 -14.60
N ARG A 27 -9.54 7.21 -15.62
CA ARG A 27 -9.54 7.63 -17.02
C ARG A 27 -10.87 8.24 -17.46
N ALA A 28 -12.00 7.77 -16.92
CA ALA A 28 -13.32 8.34 -17.19
C ALA A 28 -13.50 9.72 -16.54
N LEU A 29 -12.82 9.98 -15.41
CA LEU A 29 -12.85 11.27 -14.72
C LEU A 29 -11.88 12.27 -15.36
N ASP A 30 -10.66 11.82 -15.69
CA ASP A 30 -9.63 12.63 -16.33
C ASP A 30 -8.69 11.73 -17.15
N SER A 31 -8.78 11.85 -18.48
CA SER A 31 -7.97 11.06 -19.40
C SER A 31 -6.55 11.59 -19.59
N SER A 32 -6.23 12.76 -19.03
CA SER A 32 -4.87 13.34 -19.05
C SER A 32 -3.96 12.75 -17.98
N VAL A 33 -4.53 12.01 -17.02
CA VAL A 33 -3.79 11.39 -15.92
C VAL A 33 -3.50 9.93 -16.25
N GLU A 34 -2.23 9.56 -16.31
CA GLU A 34 -1.78 8.21 -16.58
C GLU A 34 -1.55 7.43 -15.27
N THR A 35 -1.81 6.12 -15.28
CA THR A 35 -1.47 5.24 -14.14
C THR A 35 -0.36 4.28 -14.53
N VAL A 36 0.73 4.28 -13.77
CA VAL A 36 1.89 3.40 -13.97
C VAL A 36 1.99 2.42 -12.81
N PHE A 37 2.14 1.14 -13.14
CA PHE A 37 2.32 0.07 -12.17
C PHE A 37 3.77 -0.35 -12.02
N LEU A 38 4.23 -0.46 -10.78
CA LEU A 38 5.54 -1.01 -10.43
C LEU A 38 5.35 -2.31 -9.64
N MET A 39 6.08 -3.35 -10.02
CA MET A 39 6.05 -4.63 -9.31
C MET A 39 6.83 -4.51 -7.99
N ALA A 40 6.21 -4.92 -6.88
CA ALA A 40 6.89 -5.00 -5.61
C ALA A 40 7.88 -6.16 -5.58
N GLU A 41 9.06 -5.92 -4.99
CA GLU A 41 10.08 -6.95 -4.77
C GLU A 41 9.53 -8.08 -3.87
N ALA A 42 9.84 -9.33 -4.22
CA ALA A 42 9.30 -10.53 -3.57
C ALA A 42 9.39 -10.50 -2.02
N ARG A 43 10.49 -9.98 -1.47
CA ARG A 43 10.72 -9.90 -0.02
C ARG A 43 9.72 -8.97 0.72
N HIS A 44 9.03 -8.08 0.02
CA HIS A 44 8.05 -7.14 0.60
C HIS A 44 6.60 -7.46 0.22
N GLN A 45 6.35 -8.49 -0.60
CA GLN A 45 5.01 -8.82 -1.09
C GLN A 45 4.04 -9.24 0.04
N ALA A 46 4.56 -9.86 1.10
CA ALA A 46 3.76 -10.33 2.23
C ALA A 46 3.34 -9.22 3.21
N ILE A 47 3.88 -8.00 3.08
CA ILE A 47 3.58 -6.92 4.02
C ILE A 47 2.24 -6.28 3.64
N ALA A 48 1.27 -6.40 4.55
CA ALA A 48 -0.01 -5.71 4.46
C ALA A 48 -0.25 -4.91 5.74
N SER A 49 -0.58 -3.62 5.61
CA SER A 49 -0.84 -2.74 6.76
C SER A 49 -1.95 -3.29 7.67
N LYS A 50 -2.91 -4.05 7.12
CA LYS A 50 -3.94 -4.75 7.90
C LYS A 50 -3.30 -5.74 8.89
N LEU A 51 -2.43 -6.63 8.41
CA LEU A 51 -1.76 -7.63 9.22
C LEU A 51 -0.80 -6.98 10.22
N VAL A 52 -0.03 -5.97 9.81
CA VAL A 52 0.88 -5.23 10.71
C VAL A 52 0.11 -4.59 11.87
N LYS A 53 -1.03 -3.94 11.59
CA LYS A 53 -1.88 -3.35 12.63
C LYS A 53 -2.50 -4.41 13.54
N GLU A 54 -2.80 -5.59 13.02
CA GLU A 54 -3.35 -6.71 13.79
C GLU A 54 -2.29 -7.29 14.75
N ILE A 55 -1.07 -7.52 14.28
CA ILE A 55 0.07 -7.92 15.12
C ILE A 55 0.30 -6.90 16.24
N ALA A 56 0.36 -5.61 15.91
CA ALA A 56 0.57 -4.55 16.90
C ALA A 56 -0.56 -4.50 17.94
N ARG A 57 -1.83 -4.66 17.51
CA ARG A 57 -2.98 -4.69 18.42
C ARG A 57 -2.95 -5.88 19.39
N LEU A 58 -2.38 -7.00 18.96
CA LEU A 58 -2.21 -8.21 19.79
C LEU A 58 -0.93 -8.19 20.63
N GLY A 59 -0.19 -7.07 20.65
CA GLY A 59 1.06 -6.93 21.43
C GLY A 59 2.27 -7.62 20.79
N GLY A 60 2.20 -8.00 19.51
CA GLY A 60 3.33 -8.60 18.80
C GLY A 60 4.35 -7.59 18.27
N ASP A 61 5.58 -8.05 18.02
CA ASP A 61 6.66 -7.22 17.47
C ASP A 61 6.47 -6.98 15.96
N VAL A 62 6.45 -5.71 15.56
CA VAL A 62 6.32 -5.27 14.16
C VAL A 62 7.59 -4.66 13.57
N THR A 63 8.71 -4.65 14.32
CA THR A 63 9.95 -3.96 13.94
C THR A 63 10.50 -4.39 12.57
N LYS A 64 10.26 -5.62 12.15
CA LYS A 64 10.70 -6.14 10.83
C LYS A 64 9.84 -5.66 9.65
N PHE A 65 8.67 -5.07 9.90
CA PHE A 65 7.69 -4.73 8.87
C PHE A 65 7.52 -3.22 8.67
N VAL A 66 8.03 -2.40 9.60
CA VAL A 66 7.83 -0.94 9.59
C VAL A 66 9.10 -0.21 9.98
N THR A 67 9.19 1.06 9.60
CA THR A 67 10.26 1.95 10.07
C THR A 67 10.11 2.26 11.57
N PRO A 68 11.20 2.65 12.27
CA PRO A 68 11.13 2.96 13.70
C PRO A 68 10.05 4.00 14.06
N ALA A 69 9.93 5.06 13.26
CA ALA A 69 8.91 6.10 13.48
C ALA A 69 7.47 5.55 13.45
N VAL A 70 7.19 4.58 12.57
CA VAL A 70 5.87 3.96 12.46
C VAL A 70 5.63 2.99 13.63
N ARG A 71 6.66 2.27 14.09
CA ARG A 71 6.56 1.41 15.28
C ARG A 71 6.14 2.24 16.50
N GLU A 72 6.82 3.36 16.76
CA GLU A 72 6.49 4.23 17.89
C GLU A 72 5.04 4.75 17.80
N ALA A 73 4.60 5.14 16.60
CA ALA A 73 3.22 5.57 16.39
C ALA A 73 2.19 4.44 16.61
N LEU A 74 2.53 3.20 16.24
CA LEU A 74 1.66 2.04 16.48
C LEU A 74 1.58 1.69 17.98
N LEU A 75 2.70 1.74 18.70
CA LEU A 75 2.75 1.53 20.15
C LEU A 75 1.92 2.58 20.88
N ALA A 76 2.10 3.87 20.55
CA ALA A 76 1.31 4.95 21.15
C ALA A 76 -0.21 4.84 20.87
N ARG A 77 -0.59 4.24 19.73
CA ARG A 77 -1.98 4.06 19.33
C ARG A 77 -2.68 2.89 20.03
N PHE A 78 -1.94 1.84 20.37
CA PHE A 78 -2.49 0.58 20.92
C PHE A 78 -2.06 0.30 22.37
N ALA A 79 -1.34 1.23 23.01
CA ALA A 79 -1.10 1.25 24.45
C ALA A 79 -2.39 1.47 25.25
#